data_AF-A0A367X5Q9-F1
#
_entry.id   AF-A0A367X5Q9-F1
#
_cell.length_a   1.000
_cell.length_b   1.000
_cell.length_c   1.000
_cell.angle_alpha   90.00
_cell.angle_beta   90.00
_cell.angle_gamma   90.00
#
_symmetry.space_group_name_H-M   'P 1'
#
loop_
_entity.id
_entity.type
_entity.pdbx_description
1 polymer ?
#
loop_
_entity_poly.entity_id
_entity_poly.type
_entity_poly.pdbx_seq_one_letter_code
_entity_poly.pdbx_strand_id
1 'polypeptide(L)'
;MDIVEQAISKAHGWIEDSQLYSNKMATIRFVMDGRQCDAFCDFLRSSDIEVDCVGGAQSMKADPVFLAEIPATIQLTFIHDQPDLRQVIPAVPG
;
A
#
# COMPACT_ATOMS: atom_id res chain seq x y z
N MET A 1 -4.75 5.92 -4.48
CA MET A 1 -4.00 6.15 -3.23
C MET A 1 -4.94 6.21 -2.04
N ASP A 2 -6.07 6.91 -2.16
CA ASP A 2 -7.13 7.03 -1.15
C ASP A 2 -7.55 5.72 -0.43
N ILE A 3 -7.72 4.60 -1.15
CA ILE A 3 -8.11 3.31 -0.55
C ILE A 3 -7.09 2.80 0.48
N VAL A 4 -5.80 2.97 0.22
CA VAL A 4 -4.73 2.47 1.13
C VAL A 4 -4.69 3.33 2.39
N GLU A 5 -4.86 4.65 2.26
CA GLU A 5 -4.93 5.57 3.41
C GLU A 5 -6.16 5.29 4.28
N GLN A 6 -7.30 5.00 3.65
CA GLN A 6 -8.50 4.56 4.35
C GLN A 6 -8.29 3.22 5.08
N ALA A 7 -7.58 2.27 4.46
CA ALA A 7 -7.25 0.99 5.07
C ALA A 7 -6.39 1.20 6.34
N ILE A 8 -5.35 2.03 6.25
CA ILE A 8 -4.47 2.37 7.38
C ILE A 8 -5.29 3.04 8.51
N SER A 9 -6.15 3.98 8.15
CA SER A 9 -7.00 4.70 9.12
C SER A 9 -7.98 3.76 9.84
N LYS A 10 -8.60 2.83 9.11
CA LYS A 10 -9.49 1.79 9.66
C LYS A 10 -8.74 0.82 10.59
N ALA A 11 -7.45 0.60 10.33
CA ALA A 11 -6.57 -0.19 11.18
C ALA A 11 -6.03 0.57 12.40
N HIS A 12 -6.62 1.73 12.72
CA HIS A 12 -6.18 2.64 13.78
C HIS A 12 -4.72 3.10 13.63
N GLY A 13 -4.25 3.15 12.38
CA GLY A 13 -2.88 3.48 12.04
C GLY A 13 -2.68 4.91 11.53
N TRP A 14 -1.43 5.27 11.34
CA TRP A 14 -1.01 6.51 10.68
C TRP A 14 0.20 6.27 9.79
N ILE A 15 0.33 7.11 8.76
CA ILE A 15 1.46 7.07 7.84
C ILE A 15 2.66 7.77 8.47
N GLU A 16 3.81 7.11 8.46
CA GLU A 16 5.08 7.73 8.85
C GLU A 16 5.74 8.41 7.66
N ASP A 17 5.67 7.76 6.48
CA ASP A 17 6.36 8.20 5.28
C ASP A 17 5.78 7.53 4.02
N SER A 18 5.89 8.20 2.88
CA SER A 18 5.50 7.64 1.59
C SER A 18 6.47 8.08 0.51
N GLN A 19 6.99 7.13 -0.25
CA GLN A 19 7.93 7.39 -1.33
C GLN A 19 7.39 6.83 -2.66
N LEU A 20 7.28 7.72 -3.65
CA LEU A 20 7.00 7.34 -5.04
C LEU A 20 8.33 7.16 -5.77
N TYR A 21 8.59 5.96 -6.27
CA TYR A 21 9.82 5.66 -7.03
C TYR A 21 9.61 5.83 -8.54
N SER A 22 8.40 5.55 -9.03
CA SER A 22 8.00 5.74 -10.43
C SER A 22 6.48 5.86 -10.54
N ASN A 23 5.98 6.13 -11.74
CA ASN A 23 4.54 6.03 -12.04
C ASN A 23 3.96 4.61 -11.85
N LYS A 24 4.80 3.58 -11.68
CA LYS A 24 4.40 2.18 -11.49
C LYS A 24 4.62 1.66 -10.09
N MET A 25 5.27 2.41 -9.20
CA MET A 25 5.66 1.89 -7.88
C MET A 25 5.74 2.97 -6.81
N ALA A 26 5.09 2.71 -5.68
CA ALA A 26 5.19 3.50 -4.46
C ALA A 26 5.38 2.58 -3.24
N THR A 27 6.02 3.09 -2.20
CA THR A 27 6.12 2.43 -0.90
C THR A 27 5.60 3.36 0.18
N ILE A 28 4.82 2.82 1.11
CA ILE A 28 4.29 3.56 2.26
C ILE A 28 4.74 2.84 3.53
N ARG A 29 5.36 3.59 4.44
CA ARG A 29 5.69 3.16 5.79
C ARG A 29 4.67 3.74 6.75
N PHE A 30 4.11 2.91 7.61
CA PHE A 30 3.02 3.28 8.49
C PHE A 30 3.04 2.43 9.75
N VAL A 31 2.36 2.93 10.79
CA VAL A 31 2.09 2.17 12.01
C VAL A 31 0.63 1.78 11.99
N MET A 32 0.31 0.58 12.50
CA MET A 32 -1.07 0.14 12.68
C MET A 32 -1.23 -0.77 13.91
N ASP A 33 -2.46 -0.96 14.37
CA ASP A 33 -2.75 -1.97 15.38
C ASP A 33 -2.55 -3.38 14.79
N GLY A 34 -1.62 -4.16 15.35
CA GLY A 34 -1.32 -5.51 14.86
C GLY A 34 -2.53 -6.44 14.83
N ARG A 35 -3.52 -6.22 15.71
CA ARG A 35 -4.78 -6.98 15.76
C ARG A 35 -5.65 -6.74 14.54
N GLN A 36 -5.45 -5.63 13.84
CA GLN A 36 -6.18 -5.25 12.64
C GLN A 36 -5.50 -5.73 11.35
N CYS A 37 -4.37 -6.45 11.41
CA CYS A 37 -3.63 -6.81 10.19
C CYS A 37 -4.44 -7.69 9.23
N ASP A 38 -5.16 -8.68 9.75
CA ASP A 38 -6.07 -9.51 8.95
C ASP A 38 -7.17 -8.66 8.31
N ALA A 39 -7.82 -7.80 9.11
CA ALA A 39 -8.90 -6.92 8.64
C ALA A 39 -8.41 -5.89 7.60
N PHE A 40 -7.19 -5.40 7.75
CA PHE A 40 -6.51 -4.53 6.80
C PHE A 40 -6.29 -5.23 5.46
N CYS A 41 -5.75 -6.46 5.49
CA CYS A 41 -5.53 -7.25 4.28
C CYS A 41 -6.85 -7.59 3.59
N ASP A 42 -7.88 -7.96 4.35
CA ASP A 42 -9.20 -8.28 3.81
C ASP A 42 -9.88 -7.05 3.18
N PHE A 43 -9.73 -5.88 3.81
CA PHE A 43 -10.26 -4.62 3.25
C PHE A 43 -9.60 -4.29 1.90
N LEU A 44 -8.27 -4.42 1.80
CA LEU A 44 -7.56 -4.21 0.54
C LEU A 44 -8.00 -5.21 -0.54
N ARG A 45 -8.08 -6.51 -0.19
CA ARG A 45 -8.57 -7.55 -1.12
C ARG A 45 -10.00 -7.30 -1.58
N SER A 46 -10.88 -6.82 -0.69
CA SER A 46 -12.26 -6.47 -1.03
C SER A 46 -12.37 -5.25 -1.96
N SER A 47 -11.28 -4.52 -2.13
CA SER A 47 -11.16 -3.35 -3.00
C SER A 47 -10.41 -3.66 -4.30
N ASP A 48 -10.36 -4.94 -4.70
CA ASP A 48 -9.64 -5.45 -5.88
C ASP A 48 -8.12 -5.18 -5.87
N ILE A 49 -7.52 -5.02 -4.68
CA ILE A 49 -6.07 -4.90 -4.51
C ILE A 49 -5.52 -6.27 -4.13
N GLU A 50 -4.64 -6.82 -4.97
CA GLU A 50 -3.89 -8.02 -4.64
C GLU A 50 -2.90 -7.74 -3.49
N VAL A 51 -2.98 -8.54 -2.43
CA VAL A 51 -2.14 -8.39 -1.23
C VAL A 51 -1.37 -9.68 -0.98
N ASP A 52 -0.05 -9.58 -1.10
CA ASP A 52 0.90 -10.60 -0.69
C ASP A 52 1.59 -10.19 0.62
N CYS A 53 1.52 -11.07 1.63
CA CYS A 53 2.11 -10.84 2.93
C CYS A 53 3.43 -11.62 3.02
N VAL A 54 4.56 -10.91 2.98
CA VAL A 54 5.88 -11.50 3.12
C VAL A 54 6.03 -12.09 4.52
N GLY A 55 6.05 -13.42 4.62
CA GLY A 55 5.99 -14.17 5.90
C GLY A 55 4.88 -15.23 5.93
N GLY A 56 3.99 -15.23 4.92
CA GLY A 56 2.86 -16.14 4.82
C GLY A 56 1.68 -15.67 5.68
N ALA A 57 0.47 -16.04 5.27
CA ALA A 57 -0.78 -15.78 6.00
C ALA A 57 -0.89 -16.61 7.31
N GLN A 58 0.22 -16.83 8.02
CA GLN A 58 0.15 -17.35 9.37
C GLN A 58 -0.55 -16.29 10.20
N SER A 59 -1.74 -16.66 10.70
CA SER A 59 -2.57 -15.87 11.59
C SER A 59 -1.71 -15.05 12.57
N MET A 60 -1.49 -13.78 12.26
CA MET A 60 -0.69 -12.85 13.06
C MET A 60 -1.29 -12.68 14.47
N LYS A 61 -2.52 -13.15 14.68
CA LYS A 61 -3.21 -13.23 15.98
C LYS A 61 -2.44 -13.97 17.09
N ALA A 62 -1.47 -14.83 16.77
CA ALA A 62 -0.83 -15.69 17.78
C ALA A 62 0.46 -15.10 18.39
N ASP A 63 1.07 -14.09 17.77
CA ASP A 63 2.31 -13.51 18.29
C ASP A 63 2.01 -12.26 19.15
N PRO A 64 2.46 -12.22 20.42
CA PRO A 64 2.23 -11.10 21.33
C PRO A 64 2.74 -9.75 20.82
N VAL A 65 3.65 -9.73 19.84
CA VAL A 65 4.05 -8.50 19.13
C VAL A 65 2.85 -7.84 18.44
N PHE A 66 1.87 -8.62 17.98
CA PHE A 66 0.66 -8.11 17.32
C PHE A 66 -0.46 -7.70 18.29
N LEU A 67 -0.22 -7.77 19.61
CA LEU A 67 -1.12 -7.17 20.61
C LEU A 67 -0.87 -5.66 20.79
N ALA A 68 0.16 -5.12 20.14
CA ALA A 68 0.56 -3.72 20.19
C ALA A 68 0.50 -3.06 18.80
N GLU A 69 0.81 -1.76 18.76
CA GLU A 69 1.07 -1.02 17.53
C GLU A 69 2.35 -1.56 16.88
N ILE A 70 2.27 -1.90 15.59
CA ILE A 70 3.37 -2.44 14.82
C ILE A 70 3.78 -1.50 13.69
N PRO A 71 5.08 -1.34 13.41
CA PRO A 71 5.53 -0.74 12.17
C PRO A 71 5.28 -1.70 11.01
N ALA A 72 4.74 -1.17 9.92
CA ALA A 72 4.41 -1.90 8.71
C ALA A 72 4.90 -1.15 7.47
N THR A 73 5.04 -1.88 6.37
CA THR A 73 5.40 -1.32 5.07
C THR A 73 4.56 -2.00 4.00
N ILE A 74 3.97 -1.20 3.12
CA ILE A 74 3.26 -1.69 1.94
C ILE A 74 3.94 -1.16 0.68
N GLN A 75 4.17 -2.08 -0.26
CA GLN A 75 4.63 -1.75 -1.60
C GLN A 75 3.43 -1.82 -2.55
N LEU A 76 3.18 -0.72 -3.24
CA LEU A 76 2.11 -0.60 -4.22
C LEU A 76 2.71 -0.66 -5.61
N THR A 77 2.20 -1.56 -6.44
CA THR A 77 2.53 -1.63 -7.86
C THR A 77 1.31 -1.22 -8.67
N PHE A 78 1.46 -0.19 -9.50
CA PHE A 78 0.39 0.31 -10.35
C PHE A 78 0.52 -0.34 -11.74
N ILE A 79 -0.55 -1.01 -12.17
CA ILE A 79 -0.69 -1.47 -13.55
C ILE A 79 -1.21 -0.29 -14.36
N HIS A 80 -0.29 0.45 -15.00
CA HIS A 80 -0.66 1.47 -15.97
C HIS A 80 -0.71 0.82 -17.36
N ASP A 81 -1.91 0.50 -17.83
CA ASP A 81 -2.18 -0.06 -19.17
C ASP A 81 -2.62 1.01 -20.18
N GLN A 82 -2.60 2.29 -19.77
CA GLN A 82 -2.73 3.39 -20.71
C GLN A 82 -1.37 3.57 -21.41
N PRO A 83 -1.31 3.62 -22.76
CA PRO A 83 -0.08 3.97 -23.44
C PRO A 83 0.36 5.30 -22.84
N ASP A 84 1.62 5.39 -22.40
CA ASP A 84 2.22 6.67 -22.05
C ASP A 84 1.76 7.64 -23.12
N LEU A 85 1.05 8.70 -22.71
CA LEU A 85 0.71 9.80 -23.59
C LEU A 85 2.06 10.31 -24.07
N ARG A 86 2.53 9.79 -25.21
CA ARG A 86 3.64 10.33 -25.97
C ARG A 86 3.14 11.72 -26.31
N GLN A 87 3.45 12.70 -25.45
CA GLN A 87 3.31 14.08 -25.83
C GLN A 87 4.15 14.21 -27.09
N VAL A 88 3.48 14.41 -28.22
CA VAL A 88 4.14 14.78 -29.45
C VAL A 88 4.75 16.14 -29.13
N ILE A 89 6.03 16.16 -28.74
CA ILE A 89 6.75 17.41 -28.59
C ILE A 89 6.78 17.99 -30.01
N PRO A 90 6.08 19.11 -30.27
CA PRO A 90 6.21 19.74 -31.56
C PRO A 90 7.68 20.17 -31.68
N ALA A 91 8.34 19.83 -32.79
CA ALA A 91 9.66 20.36 -33.06
C ALA A 91 9.57 21.89 -33.01
N VAL A 92 10.22 22.51 -32.03
CA VAL A 92 10.31 23.97 -31.93
C VAL A 92 11.17 24.43 -33.11
N PRO A 93 10.64 25.20 -34.08
CA PRO A 93 11.46 25.84 -35.08
C PRO A 93 12.12 27.06 -34.43
N GLY A 94 13.42 26.98 -34.19
CA GLY A 94 14.27 28.07 -33.72
C GLY A 94 15.65 27.93 -34.32
#